data_AF-A0AAJ2MVP3-F1
#
_entry.id   AF-A0AAJ2MVP3-F1
#
_cell.length_a   1.000
_cell.length_b   1.000
_cell.length_c   1.000
_cell.angle_alpha   90.00
_cell.angle_beta   90.00
_cell.angle_gamma   90.00
#
_symmetry.space_group_name_H-M   'P 1'
#
loop_
_entity.id
_entity.type
_entity.pdbx_description
1 polymer ?
#
loop_
_entity_poly.entity_id
_entity_poly.type
_entity_poly.pdbx_seq_one_letter_code
_entity_poly.pdbx_strand_id
1 'polypeptide(L)'
;MNLEQIDTSTTAGKAEVMRLAAEGRRVASHLRAIGRSFEEDSNPEWSWGVMVYAIIAEPVMGQPDPALLVSMAMRINHGFGLMDRMAQNSLLNDMRKVWEEVVGRGYYEPAKSSRYLRELAQGDATPMRADLAGEKG
;
A
#
# COMPACT_ATOMS: atom_id res chain seq x y z
N MET A 1 -14.37 -0.82 -10.09
CA MET A 1 -13.52 0.38 -10.25
C MET A 1 -13.88 1.35 -9.14
N ASN A 2 -12.89 1.87 -8.42
CA ASN A 2 -13.14 2.89 -7.40
C ASN A 2 -13.12 4.27 -8.05
N LEU A 3 -14.05 5.14 -7.66
CA LEU A 3 -14.18 6.48 -8.22
C LEU A 3 -14.02 7.50 -7.10
N GLU A 4 -13.37 8.61 -7.42
CA GLU A 4 -13.24 9.74 -6.51
C GLU A 4 -14.58 10.48 -6.38
N GLN A 5 -14.99 10.82 -5.15
CA GLN A 5 -16.25 11.55 -4.93
C GLN A 5 -16.04 13.05 -5.19
N ILE A 6 -16.30 13.47 -6.43
CA ILE A 6 -16.29 14.87 -6.86
C ILE A 6 -17.70 15.26 -7.30
N ASP A 7 -18.24 16.36 -6.77
CA ASP A 7 -19.57 16.84 -7.15
C ASP A 7 -19.58 17.51 -8.54
N THR A 8 -19.78 16.69 -9.56
CA THR A 8 -19.84 17.11 -10.97
C THR A 8 -21.18 17.76 -11.36
N SER A 9 -22.11 17.97 -10.42
CA SER A 9 -23.29 18.81 -10.68
C SER A 9 -22.92 20.30 -10.75
N THR A 10 -21.82 20.69 -10.09
CA THR A 10 -21.33 22.06 -10.03
C THR A 10 -20.29 22.37 -11.11
N THR A 11 -20.18 23.64 -11.49
CA THR A 11 -19.10 24.10 -12.39
C THR A 11 -17.72 23.85 -11.79
N ALA A 12 -17.57 24.03 -10.48
CA ALA A 12 -16.31 23.80 -9.76
C ALA A 12 -15.89 22.33 -9.82
N GLY A 13 -16.80 21.39 -9.54
CA GLY A 13 -16.47 19.97 -9.58
C GLY A 13 -16.17 19.45 -10.99
N LYS A 14 -16.84 19.98 -12.03
CA LYS A 14 -16.48 19.69 -13.43
C LYS A 14 -15.07 20.17 -13.76
N ALA A 15 -14.73 21.40 -13.37
CA ALA A 15 -13.39 21.96 -13.56
C ALA A 15 -12.32 21.12 -12.84
N GLU A 16 -12.62 20.63 -11.64
CA GLU A 16 -11.71 19.80 -10.86
C GLU A 16 -11.44 18.44 -11.52
N VAL A 17 -12.47 17.77 -12.06
CA VAL A 17 -12.28 16.53 -12.84
C VAL A 17 -11.40 16.78 -14.06
N MET A 18 -11.63 17.87 -14.81
CA MET A 18 -10.80 18.19 -15.98
C MET A 18 -9.35 18.50 -15.60
N ARG A 19 -9.13 19.21 -14.48
CA ARG A 19 -7.79 19.51 -13.95
C ARG A 19 -7.05 18.23 -13.61
N LEU A 20 -7.68 17.33 -12.84
CA LEU A 20 -7.08 16.05 -12.44
C LEU A 20 -6.76 15.17 -13.66
N ALA A 21 -7.65 15.15 -14.66
CA ALA A 21 -7.40 14.44 -15.91
C ALA A 21 -6.20 15.02 -16.67
N ALA A 22 -6.07 16.35 -16.74
CA ALA A 22 -4.92 17.03 -17.34
C ALA A 22 -3.60 16.76 -16.60
N GLU A 23 -3.67 16.45 -15.30
CA GLU A 23 -2.54 16.00 -14.48
C GLU A 23 -2.20 14.52 -14.68
N GLY A 24 -2.89 13.83 -15.59
CA GLY A 24 -2.65 12.43 -15.95
C GLY A 24 -3.44 11.42 -15.11
N ARG A 25 -4.41 11.87 -14.30
CA ARG A 25 -5.31 10.95 -13.58
C ARG A 25 -6.25 10.26 -14.58
N ARG A 26 -6.48 8.96 -14.37
CA ARG A 26 -7.38 8.17 -15.21
C ARG A 26 -8.84 8.61 -15.01
N VAL A 27 -9.58 8.70 -16.10
CA VAL A 27 -10.97 9.15 -16.13
C VAL A 27 -11.87 7.97 -16.42
N ALA A 28 -13.06 7.97 -15.83
CA ALA A 28 -14.14 7.09 -16.22
C ALA A 28 -15.36 7.91 -16.64
N SER A 29 -16.12 7.38 -17.59
CA SER A 29 -17.32 8.03 -18.09
C SER A 29 -18.48 7.05 -18.27
N HIS A 30 -19.70 7.59 -18.32
CA HIS A 30 -20.87 6.87 -18.80
C HIS A 30 -21.91 7.85 -19.35
N LEU A 31 -22.80 7.35 -20.21
CA LEU A 31 -23.95 8.11 -20.68
C LEU A 31 -24.91 8.39 -19.53
N ARG A 32 -25.37 9.63 -19.37
CA ARG A 32 -26.35 10.01 -18.34
C ARG A 32 -27.71 9.35 -18.56
N ALA A 33 -28.12 9.17 -19.82
CA ALA A 33 -29.45 8.66 -20.17
C ALA A 33 -29.64 7.17 -19.88
N ILE A 34 -28.55 6.38 -19.93
CA ILE A 34 -28.63 4.91 -19.91
C ILE A 34 -27.53 4.24 -19.06
N GLY A 35 -26.47 4.97 -18.72
CA GLY A 35 -25.30 4.43 -18.06
C GLY A 35 -25.60 4.06 -16.61
N ARG A 36 -25.42 2.79 -16.29
CA ARG A 36 -25.55 2.24 -14.93
C ARG A 36 -24.19 1.93 -14.30
N SER A 37 -23.10 2.04 -15.06
CA SER A 37 -21.75 1.72 -14.64
C SER A 37 -20.75 2.58 -15.41
N PHE A 38 -19.67 2.95 -14.72
CA PHE A 38 -18.57 3.73 -15.29
C PHE A 38 -17.59 2.81 -16.02
N GLU A 39 -17.11 3.27 -17.17
CA GLU A 39 -16.04 2.64 -17.97
C GLU A 39 -14.87 3.61 -18.07
N GLU A 40 -13.65 3.08 -18.19
CA GLU A 40 -12.47 3.93 -18.37
C GLU A 40 -12.49 4.63 -19.72
N ASP A 41 -12.24 5.93 -19.72
CA ASP A 41 -12.28 6.79 -20.90
C ASP A 41 -10.91 7.45 -21.07
N SER A 42 -10.13 6.92 -22.00
CA SER A 42 -8.76 7.40 -22.26
C SER A 42 -8.73 8.70 -23.06
N ASN A 43 -9.85 9.15 -23.64
CA ASN A 43 -9.92 10.36 -24.44
C ASN A 43 -11.29 11.06 -24.29
N PRO A 44 -11.56 11.65 -23.10
CA PRO A 44 -12.88 12.21 -22.79
C PRO A 44 -13.18 13.47 -23.61
N GLU A 45 -14.32 13.48 -24.30
CA GLU A 45 -14.80 14.63 -25.10
C GLU A 45 -15.44 15.76 -24.26
N TRP A 46 -15.51 15.62 -22.93
CA TRP A 46 -16.09 16.59 -21.98
C TRP A 46 -17.52 17.06 -22.29
N SER A 47 -18.34 16.15 -22.84
CA SER A 47 -19.74 16.41 -23.17
C SER A 47 -20.66 16.32 -21.95
N TRP A 48 -20.51 17.24 -20.98
CA TRP A 48 -21.20 17.25 -19.67
C TRP A 48 -22.73 17.19 -19.71
N GLY A 49 -23.34 17.58 -20.84
CA GLY A 49 -24.79 17.52 -21.03
C GLY A 49 -25.32 16.09 -21.24
N VAL A 50 -24.50 15.19 -21.76
CA VAL A 50 -24.88 13.82 -22.12
C VAL A 50 -24.08 12.75 -21.37
N MET A 51 -22.88 13.08 -20.92
CA MET A 51 -21.99 12.19 -20.18
C MET A 51 -21.88 12.62 -18.72
N VAL A 52 -21.65 11.63 -17.86
CA VAL A 52 -21.14 11.80 -16.51
C VAL A 52 -19.69 11.35 -16.53
N TYR A 53 -18.80 12.16 -15.97
CA TYR A 53 -17.39 11.84 -15.83
C TYR A 53 -17.04 11.75 -14.35
N ALA A 54 -16.07 10.90 -14.04
CA ALA A 54 -15.48 10.76 -12.71
C ALA A 54 -13.98 10.48 -12.86
N ILE A 55 -13.22 10.81 -11.82
CA ILE A 55 -11.84 10.36 -11.74
C ILE A 55 -11.82 8.95 -11.19
N ILE A 56 -11.09 8.06 -11.85
CA ILE A 56 -10.76 6.76 -11.30
C ILE A 56 -9.84 7.04 -10.12
N ALA A 57 -10.30 6.67 -8.94
CA ALA A 57 -9.43 6.71 -7.78
C ALA A 57 -8.30 5.73 -8.07
N GLU A 58 -7.05 6.23 -8.04
CA GLU A 58 -5.93 5.33 -7.80
C GLU A 58 -6.31 4.50 -6.58
N PRO A 59 -6.06 3.18 -6.57
CA PRO A 59 -6.30 2.41 -5.37
C PRO A 59 -5.55 3.14 -4.25
N VAL A 60 -6.31 3.77 -3.36
CA VAL A 60 -5.82 4.06 -2.02
C VAL A 60 -5.34 2.69 -1.62
N MET A 61 -4.03 2.50 -1.45
CA MET A 61 -3.55 1.31 -0.77
C MET A 61 -4.15 1.44 0.62
N GLY A 62 -5.39 0.99 0.79
CA GLY A 62 -6.16 1.09 2.00
C GLY A 62 -5.54 0.14 3.01
N GLN A 63 -6.29 -0.19 4.04
CA GLN A 63 -5.90 -1.32 4.89
C GLN A 63 -5.54 -2.54 4.00
N PRO A 64 -4.45 -3.27 4.28
CA PRO A 64 -4.10 -4.50 3.56
C PRO A 64 -5.29 -5.46 3.55
N ASP A 65 -5.45 -6.19 2.44
CA ASP A 65 -6.38 -7.32 2.39
C ASP A 65 -6.05 -8.31 3.54
N PRO A 66 -6.98 -8.61 4.45
CA PRO A 66 -6.75 -9.57 5.52
C PRO A 66 -6.30 -10.94 5.02
N ALA A 67 -6.73 -11.38 3.84
CA ALA A 67 -6.31 -12.66 3.26
C ALA A 67 -4.81 -12.65 2.89
N LEU A 68 -4.29 -11.51 2.44
CA LEU A 68 -2.86 -11.34 2.21
C LEU A 68 -2.08 -11.46 3.52
N LEU A 69 -2.53 -10.79 4.60
CA LEU A 69 -1.88 -10.88 5.91
C LEU A 69 -1.86 -12.32 6.45
N VAL A 70 -2.97 -13.06 6.27
CA VAL A 70 -3.04 -14.48 6.64
C VAL A 70 -2.08 -15.32 5.79
N SER A 71 -2.01 -15.09 4.48
CA SER A 71 -1.07 -15.79 3.59
C SER A 71 0.39 -15.54 4.01
N MET A 72 0.75 -14.28 4.30
CA MET A 72 2.07 -13.92 4.81
C MET A 72 2.36 -14.59 6.17
N ALA A 73 1.39 -14.59 7.08
CA ALA A 73 1.50 -15.24 8.39
C ALA A 73 1.69 -16.76 8.28
N MET A 74 0.94 -17.43 7.39
CA MET A 74 1.11 -18.87 7.12
C MET A 74 2.44 -19.18 6.46
N ARG A 75 2.97 -18.27 5.63
CA ARG A 75 4.27 -18.44 4.97
C ARG A 75 5.42 -18.38 5.97
N ILE A 76 5.33 -17.53 6.99
CA ILE A 76 6.37 -17.42 8.03
C ILE A 76 6.16 -18.44 9.16
N ASN A 77 4.92 -18.84 9.42
CA ASN A 77 4.57 -19.88 10.38
C ASN A 77 3.48 -20.79 9.81
N HIS A 78 3.88 -21.96 9.31
CA HIS A 78 2.96 -22.97 8.78
C HIS A 78 1.94 -23.49 9.81
N GLY A 79 2.25 -23.34 11.11
CA GLY A 79 1.35 -23.66 12.22
C GLY A 79 0.34 -22.57 12.57
N PHE A 80 0.25 -21.47 11.80
CA PHE A 80 -0.63 -20.33 12.08
C PHE A 80 -2.08 -20.73 12.43
N GLY A 81 -2.66 -21.68 11.69
CA GLY A 81 -4.03 -22.15 11.93
C GLY A 81 -4.24 -22.88 13.25
N LEU A 82 -3.16 -23.34 13.89
CA LEU A 82 -3.18 -24.05 15.18
C LEU A 82 -2.87 -23.14 16.38
N MET A 83 -2.46 -21.89 16.12
CA MET A 83 -2.17 -20.92 17.16
C MET A 83 -3.45 -20.44 17.85
N ASP A 84 -3.34 -19.98 19.09
CA ASP A 84 -4.44 -19.27 19.74
C ASP A 84 -4.70 -17.91 19.08
N ARG A 85 -5.88 -17.34 19.34
CA ARG A 85 -6.33 -16.09 18.71
C ARG A 85 -5.44 -14.89 19.06
N MET A 86 -4.87 -14.84 20.25
CA MET A 86 -4.00 -13.72 20.65
C MET A 86 -2.69 -13.77 19.85
N ALA A 87 -2.10 -14.95 19.72
CA ALA A 87 -0.89 -15.17 18.97
C ALA A 87 -1.11 -14.98 17.45
N GLN A 88 -2.26 -15.41 16.92
CA GLN A 88 -2.68 -15.12 15.55
C GLN A 88 -2.77 -13.61 15.30
N ASN A 89 -3.45 -12.87 16.18
CA ASN A 89 -3.60 -11.42 16.05
C ASN A 89 -2.25 -10.70 16.14
N SER A 90 -1.37 -11.13 17.03
CA SER A 90 0.00 -10.59 17.12
C SER A 90 0.73 -10.75 15.80
N LEU A 91 0.72 -11.95 15.22
CA LEU A 91 1.41 -12.21 13.96
C LEU A 91 0.78 -11.45 12.78
N LEU A 92 -0.55 -11.34 12.72
CA LEU A 92 -1.23 -10.53 11.70
C LEU A 92 -0.87 -9.04 11.81
N ASN A 93 -0.71 -8.51 13.03
CA ASN A 93 -0.25 -7.14 13.24
C ASN A 93 1.19 -6.95 12.77
N ASP A 94 2.05 -7.96 12.94
CA ASP A 94 3.41 -7.89 12.39
C ASP A 94 3.44 -7.93 10.86
N MET A 95 2.60 -8.77 10.23
CA MET A 95 2.47 -8.80 8.77
C MET A 95 1.97 -7.46 8.21
N ARG A 96 1.09 -6.78 8.95
CA ARG A 96 0.63 -5.43 8.61
C ARG A 96 1.78 -4.43 8.61
N LYS A 97 2.64 -4.44 9.62
CA LYS A 97 3.83 -3.56 9.67
C LYS A 97 4.74 -3.82 8.47
N VAL A 98 4.98 -5.08 8.11
CA VAL A 98 5.78 -5.44 6.93
C VAL A 98 5.13 -4.90 5.65
N TRP A 99 3.83 -5.06 5.50
CA TRP A 99 3.11 -4.49 4.36
C TRP A 99 3.24 -2.97 4.33
N GLU A 100 3.14 -2.28 5.48
CA GLU A 100 3.32 -0.83 5.60
C GLU A 100 4.71 -0.39 5.14
N GLU A 101 5.79 -1.09 5.51
CA GLU A 101 7.14 -0.81 5.01
C GLU A 101 7.21 -0.91 3.47
N VAL A 102 6.66 -1.99 2.89
CA VAL A 102 6.70 -2.25 1.45
C VAL A 102 5.92 -1.21 0.65
N VAL A 103 4.79 -0.73 1.17
CA VAL A 103 3.97 0.29 0.49
C VAL A 103 4.40 1.73 0.82
N GLY A 104 5.53 1.92 1.51
CA GLY A 104 6.09 3.24 1.82
C GLY A 104 5.38 3.99 2.94
N ARG A 105 4.68 3.27 3.83
CA ARG A 105 4.00 3.80 5.03
C ARG A 105 4.71 3.44 6.34
N GLY A 106 5.72 2.59 6.28
CA GLY A 106 6.52 2.21 7.43
C GLY A 106 7.59 3.23 7.78
N TYR A 107 8.55 2.81 8.59
CA TYR A 107 9.64 3.64 9.11
C TYR A 107 10.83 3.74 8.15
N TYR A 108 10.91 2.89 7.13
CA TYR A 108 12.01 2.93 6.18
C TYR A 108 11.98 4.21 5.35
N GLU A 109 13.05 5.00 5.48
CA GLU A 109 13.32 6.15 4.64
C GLU A 109 14.58 5.88 3.80
N PRO A 110 14.52 5.94 2.45
CA PRO A 110 15.68 5.71 1.60
C PRO A 110 16.89 6.61 1.95
N ALA A 111 16.62 7.86 2.35
CA ALA A 111 17.65 8.81 2.79
C ALA A 111 18.42 8.36 4.04
N LYS A 112 17.85 7.46 4.85
CA LYS A 112 18.45 6.89 6.06
C LYS A 112 19.09 5.52 5.83
N SER A 113 19.16 5.01 4.60
CA SER A 113 19.68 3.67 4.27
C SER A 113 21.06 3.39 4.88
N SER A 114 22.01 4.32 4.75
CA SER A 114 23.36 4.19 5.32
C SER A 114 23.38 4.12 6.84
N ARG A 115 22.35 4.64 7.52
CA ARG A 115 22.21 4.47 8.97
C ARG A 115 21.79 3.04 9.30
N TYR A 116 20.74 2.52 8.68
CA TYR A 116 20.27 1.15 8.95
C TYR A 116 21.35 0.10 8.64
N LEU A 117 22.11 0.27 7.56
CA LEU A 117 23.22 -0.64 7.22
C LEU A 117 24.37 -0.60 8.23
N ARG A 118 24.63 0.55 8.87
CA ARG A 118 25.63 0.64 9.94
C ARG A 118 25.18 -0.06 11.21
N GLU A 119 23.90 0.03 11.56
CA GLU A 119 23.33 -0.67 12.72
C GLU A 119 23.47 -2.20 12.56
N LEU A 120 23.30 -2.73 11.34
CA LEU A 120 23.56 -4.14 11.04
C LEU A 120 25.03 -4.54 11.29
N ALA A 121 25.99 -3.72 10.85
CA ALA A 121 27.41 -4.01 10.99
C ALA A 121 27.94 -3.96 12.45
N GLN A 122 27.25 -3.23 13.34
CA GLN A 122 27.64 -3.14 14.75
C GLN A 122 27.24 -4.38 15.57
N GLY A 123 26.33 -5.22 15.06
CA GLY A 123 25.90 -6.46 15.72
C GLY A 123 26.90 -7.61 15.67
N ASP A 124 27.85 -7.60 14.72
CA ASP A 124 28.85 -8.65 14.52
C ASP A 124 30.11 -8.49 15.41
N ALA A 125 30.19 -7.42 16.22
CA ALA A 125 31.33 -7.13 17.07
C ALA A 125 31.29 -7.80 18.47
N THR A 126 30.78 -9.03 18.57
CA THR A 126 31.01 -9.84 19.78
C THR A 126 32.32 -10.59 19.62
N PRO A 127 33.41 -10.25 20.35
CA PRO A 127 34.61 -11.06 20.32
C PRO A 127 34.26 -12.43 20.92
N MET A 128 34.28 -13.47 20.09
CA MET A 128 34.33 -14.85 20.55
C MET A 128 35.56 -14.95 21.45
N ARG A 129 35.35 -15.07 22.76
CA ARG A 129 36.42 -15.22 23.76
C ARG A 129 37.38 -16.30 23.29
N ALA A 130 38.55 -15.89 22.82
CA ALA A 130 39.70 -16.75 22.58
C ALA A 130 40.41 -17.02 23.91
N ASP A 131 39.67 -17.51 24.90
CA ASP A 131 40.23 -18.02 26.14
C ASP A 131 40.07 -19.52 26.07
N LEU A 132 41.13 -20.21 25.63
CA LEU A 132 41.55 -21.58 26.01
C LEU A 132 42.69 -22.04 25.07
N ALA A 133 43.84 -21.38 25.17
CA ALA A 133 45.11 -21.93 24.69
C ALA A 133 46.27 -21.44 25.57
N GLY A 134 46.85 -22.39 26.33
CA GLY A 134 48.09 -22.22 27.12
C GLY A 134 47.88 -21.47 28.43
N GLU A 135 48.49 -21.77 29.57
CA GLU A 135 49.53 -22.70 30.02
C GLU A 135 49.22 -22.96 31.51
N LYS A 136 49.60 -24.07 32.12
CA LYS A 136 50.91 -24.35 32.74
C LYS A 136 50.87 -25.85 33.12
N GLY A 137 51.93 -26.64 32.93
CA GLY A 137 53.27 -26.41 33.48
C GLY A 137 53.38 -27.27 34.74
#